data_AF-A0A3B9J0T2-F1
#
_entry.id   AF-A0A3B9J0T2-F1
#
_cell.length_a   1.000
_cell.length_b   1.000
_cell.length_c   1.000
_cell.angle_alpha   90.00
_cell.angle_beta   90.00
_cell.angle_gamma   90.00
#
_symmetry.space_group_name_H-M   'P 1'
#
loop_
_entity.id
_entity.type
_entity.pdbx_description
1 polymer ?
#
loop_
_entity_poly.entity_id
_entity_poly.type
_entity_poly.pdbx_seq_one_letter_code
_entity_poly.pdbx_strand_id
1 'polypeptide(L)' 'MDFSLTDEQQLIVETTRRFVQSEIVPLEDHLDPDAGALDPQDHDRLVGKTKSMGFYGLDIPEE' A
#
# COMPACT_ATOMS: atom_id res chain seq x y z
N MET A 1 -11.79 27.50 6.70
CA MET A 1 -11.66 26.03 6.88
C MET A 1 -10.18 25.73 6.95
N ASP A 2 -9.78 24.90 7.91
CA ASP A 2 -8.43 24.36 7.97
C ASP A 2 -8.41 23.04 7.18
N PHE A 3 -7.45 22.91 6.28
CA PHE A 3 -7.26 21.74 5.40
C PHE A 3 -5.97 20.99 5.75
N SER A 4 -5.33 21.33 6.87
CA SER A 4 -4.18 20.58 7.36
C SER A 4 -4.59 19.15 7.73
N LEU A 5 -3.69 18.21 7.44
CA LEU A 5 -3.83 16.84 7.89
C LEU A 5 -3.52 16.77 9.39
N THR A 6 -4.29 15.98 10.12
CA THR A 6 -3.95 15.57 11.49
C THR A 6 -2.66 14.75 11.50
N ASP A 7 -1.98 14.67 12.64
CA ASP A 7 -0.73 13.89 12.78
C ASP A 7 -0.92 12.42 12.37
N GLU A 8 -2.07 11.84 12.70
CA GLU A 8 -2.44 10.47 12.29
C GLU A 8 -2.58 10.35 10.77
N GLN A 9 -3.29 11.27 10.13
CA GLN A 9 -3.41 11.28 8.67
C GLN A 9 -2.06 11.50 7.99
N GLN A 10 -1.18 12.33 8.56
CA GLN A 10 0.19 12.50 8.05
C GLN A 10 0.97 11.19 8.14
N LEU A 11 0.92 10.49 9.27
CA LEU A 11 1.57 9.19 9.46
C LEU A 11 1.09 8.14 8.43
N ILE A 12 -0.22 8.08 8.18
CA ILE A 12 -0.81 7.18 7.17
C ILE A 12 -0.26 7.52 5.77
N VAL A 13 -0.25 8.80 5.40
CA VAL A 13 0.27 9.25 4.10
C VAL A 13 1.75 8.92 3.95
N GLU A 14 2.56 9.18 4.96
CA GLU A 14 4.00 8.90 4.94
C GLU A 14 4.29 7.41 4.81
N THR A 15 3.60 6.58 5.59
CA THR A 15 3.75 5.12 5.55
C THR A 15 3.35 4.56 4.19
N THR A 16 2.23 5.03 3.65
CA THR A 16 1.76 4.64 2.31
C THR A 16 2.75 5.04 1.22
N ARG A 17 3.27 6.28 1.28
CA ARG A 17 4.28 6.77 0.32
C ARG A 17 5.53 5.92 0.35
N ARG A 18 6.02 5.57 1.54
CA ARG A 18 7.20 4.71 1.70
C ARG A 18 6.95 3.35 1.06
N PHE A 19 5.82 2.72 1.33
CA PHE A 19 5.46 1.43 0.75
C PHE A 19 5.40 1.48 -0.78
N VAL A 20 4.77 2.49 -1.37
CA VAL A 20 4.73 2.68 -2.83
C VAL A 20 6.14 2.79 -3.41
N GLN A 21 7.00 3.63 -2.82
CA GLN A 21 8.35 3.85 -3.31
C GLN A 21 9.26 2.62 -3.16
N SER A 22 9.13 1.86 -2.07
CA SER A 22 10.02 0.73 -1.79
C SER A 22 9.54 -0.60 -2.39
N GLU A 23 8.24 -0.76 -2.63
CA GLU A 23 7.65 -2.04 -3.04
C GLU A 23 6.95 -2.01 -4.39
N ILE A 24 6.18 -0.96 -4.68
CA ILE A 24 5.32 -0.91 -5.87
C ILE A 24 6.11 -0.42 -7.08
N VAL A 25 6.77 0.74 -6.97
CA VAL A 25 7.53 1.35 -8.08
C VAL A 25 8.61 0.39 -8.63
N PRO A 26 9.44 -0.28 -7.80
CA PRO A 26 10.44 -1.20 -8.32
C PRO A 26 9.83 -2.46 -8.96
N LEU A 27 8.64 -2.86 -8.53
CA LEU A 27 7.95 -4.00 -9.14
C LEU A 27 7.41 -3.62 -10.52
N GLU A 28 6.85 -2.42 -10.68
CA GLU A 28 6.30 -1.91 -11.94
C GLU A 28 7.31 -1.94 -13.09
N ASP A 29 8.60 -1.69 -12.83
CA ASP A 29 9.69 -1.76 -13.83
C ASP A 29 9.82 -3.15 -14.48
N HIS A 30 9.30 -4.19 -13.83
CA HIS A 30 9.39 -5.59 -14.25
C HIS A 30 8.05 -6.20 -14.64
N LEU A 31 6.95 -5.46 -14.51
CA LEU A 31 5.63 -5.94 -14.88
C LEU A 31 5.41 -5.87 -16.39
N ASP A 32 4.67 -6.84 -16.92
CA ASP A 32 4.16 -6.80 -18.28
C ASP A 32 3.01 -5.77 -18.36
N PRO A 33 3.11 -4.72 -19.19
CA PRO A 33 2.08 -3.69 -19.31
C PRO A 33 0.74 -4.23 -19.86
N ASP A 34 0.75 -5.39 -20.53
CA ASP A 34 -0.45 -6.03 -21.05
C ASP A 34 -1.03 -7.07 -20.07
N ALA A 35 -0.40 -7.28 -18.91
CA ALA A 35 -0.91 -8.20 -17.91
C ALA A 35 -2.18 -7.67 -17.22
N GLY A 36 -3.21 -8.52 -17.16
CA GLY A 36 -4.45 -8.20 -16.45
C GLY A 36 -4.41 -8.47 -14.95
N ALA A 37 -3.33 -9.06 -14.44
CA ALA A 37 -3.16 -9.40 -13.03
C ALA A 37 -1.67 -9.46 -12.65
N LEU A 38 -1.40 -9.24 -11.36
CA LEU A 38 -0.08 -9.47 -10.78
C LEU A 38 0.23 -10.97 -10.70
N ASP A 39 1.52 -11.30 -10.75
CA ASP A 39 1.96 -12.65 -10.38
C ASP A 39 1.49 -12.98 -8.95
N PRO A 40 0.93 -14.19 -8.70
CA PRO A 40 0.42 -14.56 -7.38
C PRO A 40 1.45 -14.41 -6.26
N GLN A 41 2.73 -14.66 -6.54
CA GLN A 41 3.80 -14.54 -5.55
C GLN A 41 4.01 -13.09 -5.13
N ASP A 42 4.00 -12.15 -6.08
CA ASP A 42 4.12 -10.73 -5.78
C ASP A 42 2.88 -10.20 -5.09
N HIS A 43 1.70 -10.62 -5.52
CA HIS A 43 0.44 -10.31 -4.84
C HIS A 43 0.48 -10.72 -3.36
N ASP A 44 0.80 -11.98 -3.08
CA ASP A 44 0.82 -12.52 -1.72
C ASP A 44 1.89 -11.85 -0.84
N ARG A 45 3.05 -11.54 -1.42
CA ARG A 45 4.12 -10.79 -0.77
C ARG A 45 3.66 -9.39 -0.37
N LEU A 46 3.03 -8.65 -1.29
CA LEU A 46 2.55 -7.28 -1.04
C LEU A 46 1.42 -7.26 -0.01
N VAL A 47 0.46 -8.20 -0.12
CA VAL A 47 -0.62 -8.38 0.87
C VAL A 47 -0.07 -8.73 2.24
N GLY A 48 0.94 -9.59 2.33
CA GLY A 48 1.61 -9.92 3.58
C GLY A 48 2.21 -8.68 4.25
N LYS A 49 2.86 -7.81 3.47
CA LYS A 49 3.44 -6.55 3.97
C LYS A 49 2.37 -5.58 4.46
N THR A 50 1.30 -5.36 3.71
CA THR A 50 0.21 -4.46 4.13
C THR A 50 -0.48 -4.94 5.40
N LYS A 51 -0.69 -6.25 5.55
CA LYS A 51 -1.18 -6.87 6.80
C LYS A 51 -0.22 -6.63 7.96
N SER A 52 1.08 -6.83 7.77
CA SER A 52 2.07 -6.63 8.83
C SER A 52 2.19 -5.18 9.30
N MET A 53 1.89 -4.22 8.42
CA MET A 53 1.84 -2.79 8.77
C MET A 53 0.54 -2.39 9.47
N GLY A 54 -0.49 -3.25 9.49
CA GLY A 54 -1.84 -2.90 9.96
C GLY A 54 -2.63 -2.06 8.95
N PHE A 55 -2.20 -2.01 7.69
CA PHE A 55 -2.81 -1.20 6.62
C PHE A 55 -3.77 -2.03 5.75
N TYR A 56 -4.06 -3.26 6.16
CA TYR A 56 -4.97 -4.15 5.45
C TYR A 56 -6.39 -4.05 6.02
N GLY A 57 -7.37 -3.79 5.16
CA GLY A 57 -8.77 -3.67 5.58
C GLY A 57 -9.05 -2.43 6.43
N LEU A 58 -8.40 -1.30 6.13
CA LEU A 58 -8.60 -0.03 6.87
C LEU A 58 -10.05 0.50 6.82
N ASP A 59 -10.85 0.01 5.87
CA ASP A 59 -12.27 0.31 5.73
C ASP A 59 -13.18 -0.69 6.45
N ILE A 60 -12.63 -1.74 7.06
CA ILE A 60 -13.36 -2.76 7.81
C ILE A 60 -13.52 -2.26 9.26
N PRO A 61 -14.75 -2.13 9.77
CA PRO A 61 -14.98 -1.75 11.17
C PRO A 61 -14.38 -2.77 12.14
N GLU A 62 -13.90 -2.30 13.28
CA GLU A 62 -13.66 -3.16 14.45
C GLU A 62 -15.02 -3.69 14.97
N GLU A 63 -15.08 -4.98 15.32
CA GLU A 63 -16.29 -5.62 15.89
C GLU A 63 -16.66 -5.10 17.28
#